data_AF-A0A968DWR7-F1
#
_entry.id   AF-A0A968DWR7-F1
#
_cell.length_a   1.000
_cell.length_b   1.000
_cell.length_c   1.000
_cell.angle_alpha   90.00
_cell.angle_beta   90.00
_cell.angle_gamma   90.00
#
_symmetry.space_group_name_H-M   'P 1'
#
loop_
_entity.id
_entity.type
_entity.pdbx_description
1 polymer ?
#
loop_
_entity_poly.entity_id
_entity_poly.type
_entity_poly.pdbx_seq_one_letter_code
_entity_poly.pdbx_strand_id
1 'polypeptide(L)' 'VRGDDSIIWTVEFRNGTVKRFEFPVRTTPEGSADAYGTHGDASLDDISDHGTLFTKRTHSCDTSQFIES' A
#
# COMPACT_ATOMS: atom_id res chain seq x y z
N VAL A 1 7.79 15.68 10.32
CA VAL A 1 7.62 16.37 9.02
C VAL A 1 7.18 15.33 8.01
N ARG A 2 6.21 15.65 7.14
CA ARG A 2 5.79 14.74 6.06
C ARG A 2 6.37 15.26 4.74
N GLY A 3 7.20 14.47 4.07
CA GLY A 3 7.61 14.66 2.67
C GLY A 3 6.65 13.93 1.73
N ASP A 4 6.89 14.04 0.43
CA ASP A 4 6.07 13.39 -0.61
C ASP A 4 6.21 11.85 -0.59
N ASP A 5 7.42 11.38 -0.29
CA ASP A 5 7.87 9.99 -0.36
C ASP A 5 8.49 9.48 0.95
N SER A 6 8.78 10.35 1.92
CA SER A 6 9.28 9.98 3.25
C SER A 6 8.55 10.67 4.41
N ILE A 7 8.52 10.02 5.56
CA ILE A 7 8.08 10.61 6.83
C ILE A 7 9.27 10.72 7.79
N ILE A 8 9.41 11.91 8.37
CA ILE A 8 10.48 12.21 9.32
C ILE A 8 9.90 12.35 10.71
N TRP A 9 10.40 11.54 11.62
CA TRP A 9 10.11 11.59 13.05
C TRP A 9 11.29 12.18 13.81
N THR A 10 11.02 13.22 14.59
CA THR A 10 11.97 13.78 15.54
C THR A 10 11.48 13.44 16.95
N VAL A 11 12.32 12.76 17.73
CA VAL A 11 12.04 12.39 19.12
C VAL A 11 13.00 13.18 20.01
N GLU A 12 12.43 14.05 20.84
CA GLU A 12 13.17 14.81 21.85
C GLU A 12 12.94 14.17 23.23
N PHE A 13 14.02 13.71 23.84
CA PHE A 13 13.99 13.09 25.15
C PHE A 13 14.06 14.16 26.25
N ARG A 14 13.47 13.88 27.41
CA ARG A 14 13.44 14.81 28.55
C ARG A 14 14.83 15.25 29.05
N ASN A 15 15.88 14.49 28.73
CA ASN A 15 17.27 14.83 29.03
C ASN A 15 17.93 15.75 27.98
N GLY A 16 17.18 16.23 26.99
CA GLY A 16 17.65 17.11 25.91
C GLY A 16 18.26 16.39 24.70
N THR A 17 18.38 15.06 24.72
CA THR A 17 18.83 14.30 23.55
C THR A 17 17.76 14.35 22.46
N VAL A 18 18.16 14.62 21.22
CA VAL A 18 17.27 14.60 20.05
C VAL A 18 17.70 13.49 19.09
N LYS A 19 16.74 12.67 18.66
CA LYS A 19 16.93 11.67 17.60
C LYS A 19 16.03 11.98 16.42
N ARG A 20 16.55 11.78 15.20
CA ARG A 20 15.81 11.95 13.95
C ARG A 20 15.82 10.64 13.18
N PHE A 21 14.66 10.23 12.70
CA PHE A 21 14.44 9.04 11.91
C PHE A 21 13.73 9.43 10.63
N GLU A 22 14.07 8.76 9.55
CA GLU A 22 13.44 8.93 8.25
C GLU A 22 13.04 7.56 7.72
N PHE A 23 11.78 7.43 7.31
CA PHE A 23 11.23 6.20 6.75
C PHE A 23 10.56 6.51 5.40
N PRO A 24 10.82 5.71 4.35
CA PRO A 24 10.08 5.82 3.11
C PRO A 24 8.62 5.42 3.34
N VAL A 25 7.68 6.13 2.71
CA VAL A 25 6.23 5.88 2.84
C VAL A 25 5.55 5.48 1.53
N ARG A 26 6.15 5.80 0.38
CA ARG A 26 5.62 5.46 -0.94
C ARG A 26 6.75 5.01 -1.85
N THR A 27 6.45 4.06 -2.72
CA THR A 27 7.35 3.61 -3.80
C THR A 27 6.96 4.20 -5.16
N THR A 28 5.79 4.84 -5.24
CA THR A 28 5.26 5.50 -6.44
C THR A 28 4.78 6.91 -6.11
N PRO A 29 4.81 7.84 -7.07
CA PRO A 29 4.32 9.20 -6.87
C PRO A 29 2.86 9.28 -6.43
N GLU A 30 2.49 10.36 -5.75
CA GLU A 30 1.09 10.64 -5.48
C GLU A 30 0.29 10.79 -6.78
N GLY A 31 -0.89 10.19 -6.82
CA GLY A 31 -1.79 10.31 -7.98
C GLY A 31 -1.37 9.50 -9.22
N SER A 32 -0.25 8.77 -9.19
CA SER A 32 0.18 7.93 -10.31
C SER A 32 -0.45 6.54 -10.33
N ALA A 33 -1.36 6.23 -9.40
CA ALA A 33 -2.01 4.93 -9.33
C ALA A 33 -3.00 4.77 -10.49
N ASP A 34 -2.74 3.81 -11.36
CA ASP A 34 -3.66 3.37 -12.40
C ASP A 34 -4.51 2.20 -11.87
N ALA A 35 -5.81 2.45 -11.70
CA ALA A 35 -6.74 1.48 -11.15
C ALA A 35 -6.97 0.26 -12.05
N TYR A 36 -6.80 0.42 -13.37
CA TYR A 36 -6.99 -0.65 -14.34
C TYR A 36 -5.65 -1.30 -14.71
N GLY A 37 -4.60 -0.50 -14.87
CA GLY A 37 -3.25 -1.00 -15.15
C GLY A 37 -3.24 -1.90 -16.37
N THR A 38 -2.85 -3.17 -16.20
CA THR A 38 -2.85 -4.19 -17.27
C THR A 38 -4.08 -5.09 -17.26
N HIS A 39 -5.08 -4.83 -16.42
CA HIS A 39 -6.31 -5.61 -16.39
C HIS A 39 -7.19 -5.24 -17.58
N GLY A 40 -7.75 -6.25 -18.23
CA GLY A 40 -8.72 -6.03 -19.31
C GLY A 40 -10.05 -5.49 -18.79
N ASP A 41 -10.91 -5.09 -19.72
CA ASP A 41 -12.28 -4.68 -19.42
C ASP A 41 -13.06 -5.80 -18.72
N ALA A 42 -14.01 -5.42 -17.86
CA ALA A 42 -14.94 -6.36 -17.27
C ALA A 42 -15.81 -7.00 -18.38
N SER A 43 -16.01 -8.32 -18.32
CA SER A 43 -16.92 -9.00 -19.26
C SER A 43 -18.36 -8.93 -18.74
N LEU A 44 -19.31 -8.68 -19.65
CA LEU A 44 -20.73 -8.72 -19.35
C LEU A 44 -21.19 -10.14 -18.96
N ASP A 45 -20.48 -11.18 -19.40
CA ASP A 45 -20.84 -12.57 -19.08
C ASP A 45 -20.74 -12.86 -17.58
N ASP A 46 -19.92 -12.08 -16.86
CA ASP A 46 -19.70 -12.25 -15.42
C ASP A 46 -20.67 -11.43 -14.56
N ILE A 47 -21.54 -10.61 -15.18
CA ILE A 47 -22.36 -9.63 -14.46
C ILE A 47 -23.30 -10.26 -13.42
N SER A 48 -23.74 -11.50 -13.67
CA SER A 48 -24.61 -12.27 -12.78
C SER A 48 -23.85 -13.09 -11.74
N ASP A 49 -22.53 -13.27 -11.90
CA ASP A 49 -21.70 -14.02 -10.97
C ASP A 49 -21.09 -13.08 -9.91
N HIS A 50 -21.82 -12.89 -8.82
CA HIS A 50 -21.39 -12.05 -7.69
C HIS A 50 -20.11 -12.55 -7.00
N GLY A 51 -19.64 -13.78 -7.28
CA GLY A 51 -18.39 -14.31 -6.72
C GLY A 51 -17.14 -13.87 -7.49
N THR A 52 -17.29 -13.35 -8.70
CA THR A 52 -16.18 -13.02 -9.60
C THR A 52 -15.83 -11.52 -9.52
N LEU A 53 -14.57 -11.22 -9.21
CA LEU A 53 -14.02 -9.86 -9.26
C LEU A 53 -13.46 -9.55 -10.66
N PHE A 54 -13.40 -8.27 -11.04
CA PHE A 54 -12.87 -7.84 -12.36
C PHE A 54 -11.40 -8.26 -12.59
N THR A 55 -10.63 -8.43 -11.51
CA THR A 55 -9.25 -8.92 -11.54
C THR A 55 -9.14 -10.44 -11.73
N LYS A 56 -10.27 -11.16 -11.82
CA LYS A 56 -10.36 -12.64 -11.94
C LYS A 56 -9.59 -13.41 -10.87
N ARG A 57 -9.29 -12.76 -9.74
CA ARG A 57 -8.52 -13.33 -8.63
C ARG A 57 -9.13 -12.88 -7.32
N THR A 58 -9.51 -13.82 -6.48
CA THR A 58 -9.69 -13.56 -5.05
C THR A 58 -8.30 -13.50 -4.42
N HIS A 59 -7.99 -12.40 -3.73
CA HIS A 59 -6.70 -12.25 -3.08
C HIS A 59 -6.51 -13.40 -2.07
N SER A 60 -5.60 -14.32 -2.35
CA SER A 60 -5.08 -15.20 -1.30
C SER A 60 -4.35 -14.30 -0.32
N CYS A 61 -4.90 -14.11 0.88
CA CYS A 61 -4.17 -13.44 1.95
C CYS A 61 -2.85 -14.19 2.15
N ASP A 62 -1.72 -13.53 1.88
CA ASP A 62 -0.41 -14.09 2.13
C ASP A 62 -0.10 -13.90 3.62
N THR A 63 -0.29 -14.97 4.39
CA THR A 63 -0.07 -14.98 5.82
C THR A 63 1.40 -15.12 6.20
N SER A 64 2.31 -15.31 5.23
CA SER A 64 3.75 -15.49 5.50
C SER A 64 4.37 -14.26 6.16
N GLN A 65 3.83 -13.07 5.90
CA GLN A 65 4.24 -11.79 6.50
C GLN A 65 3.96 -11.68 8.01
N PHE A 66 3.21 -12.61 8.60
CA PHE A 66 2.89 -12.62 10.04
C PHE A 66 3.66 -13.68 10.84
N ILE A 67 4.56 -14.46 10.20
CA ILE A 67 5.21 -15.63 10.84
C ILE A 67 6.64 -15.32 11.34
N GLU A 68 7.23 -14.17 11.04
CA GLU A 68 8.50 -13.78 11.68
C GLU A 68 8.25 -13.07 13.02
N SER A 69 8.21 -13.87 14.09
CA SER A 69 8.38 -13.42 15.49
C SER A 69 9.59 -14.10 16.13
#